data_AF-A0A8S9ZHK7-F1
#
_entry.id   AF-A0A8S9ZHK7-F1
#
_cell.length_a   1.000
_cell.length_b   1.000
_cell.length_c   1.000
_cell.angle_alpha   90.00
_cell.angle_beta   90.00
_cell.angle_gamma   90.00
#
_symmetry.space_group_name_H-M   'P 1'
#
loop_
_entity.id
_entity.type
_entity.pdbx_description
1 polymer ?
#
loop_
_entity_poly.entity_id
_entity_poly.type
_entity_poly.pdbx_seq_one_letter_code
_entity_poly.pdbx_strand_id
1 'polypeptide(L)'
;MFLVLFILLIFNCFSQIKCFSSFPSSHLSNIIIEKVRIIVDPIRVLIENETMIEISKNQKPICILALHKGECKGPKIKQNDKISWQEKICFLWRCIRSEKLIMKINDCRVGNLRSPIQLIDENGLTREESLITTPIYNYFNYSAYSLGRLTVRLQDLDYIRISCSIKFCSICNKNCRINNVKIN
;
A
#
# COMPACT_ATOMS: atom_id res chain seq x y z
N MET A 1 -7.56 -21.05 -64.14
CA MET A 1 -8.49 -19.99 -63.71
C MET A 1 -8.66 -19.99 -62.19
N PHE A 2 -7.56 -19.86 -61.42
CA PHE A 2 -7.60 -19.73 -59.95
C PHE A 2 -6.44 -18.88 -59.39
N LEU A 3 -5.48 -18.45 -60.23
CA LEU A 3 -4.31 -17.70 -59.78
C LEU A 3 -4.48 -16.17 -59.77
N VAL A 4 -5.54 -15.64 -60.40
CA VAL A 4 -5.75 -14.18 -60.51
C VAL A 4 -6.57 -13.62 -59.34
N LEU A 5 -7.32 -14.46 -58.61
CA LEU A 5 -8.14 -14.00 -57.48
C LEU A 5 -7.32 -13.73 -56.21
N PHE A 6 -6.12 -14.32 -56.06
CA PHE A 6 -5.32 -14.16 -54.84
C PHE A 6 -4.51 -12.84 -54.83
N ILE A 7 -4.17 -12.29 -56.00
CA ILE A 7 -3.37 -11.06 -56.11
C ILE A 7 -4.22 -9.80 -55.84
N LEU A 8 -5.53 -9.85 -56.09
CA LEU A 8 -6.45 -8.73 -55.83
C LEU A 8 -6.84 -8.56 -54.35
N LEU A 9 -6.61 -9.57 -53.50
CA LEU A 9 -6.85 -9.47 -52.05
C LEU A 9 -5.65 -8.90 -51.27
N ILE A 10 -4.44 -8.97 -51.82
CA ILE A 10 -3.24 -8.41 -51.17
C ILE A 10 -3.17 -6.89 -51.37
N PHE A 11 -3.68 -6.36 -52.49
CA PHE A 11 -3.64 -4.93 -52.78
C PHE A 11 -4.71 -4.08 -52.07
N ASN A 12 -5.75 -4.69 -51.48
CA ASN A 12 -6.79 -3.95 -50.75
C ASN A 12 -6.50 -3.76 -49.25
N CYS A 13 -5.41 -4.30 -48.71
CA CYS A 13 -5.03 -4.05 -47.31
C CYS A 13 -4.11 -2.82 -47.12
N PHE A 14 -3.65 -2.18 -48.19
CA PHE A 14 -2.67 -1.08 -48.10
C PHE A 14 -3.27 0.34 -48.14
N SER A 15 -4.60 0.50 -48.15
CA SER A 15 -5.23 1.81 -48.38
C SER A 15 -5.83 2.52 -47.17
N GLN A 16 -5.72 2.02 -45.93
CA GLN A 16 -6.35 2.71 -44.79
C GLN A 16 -5.54 2.66 -43.49
N ILE A 17 -4.31 3.22 -43.50
CA ILE A 17 -3.69 3.73 -42.27
C ILE A 17 -2.96 5.04 -42.60
N LYS A 18 -3.72 6.05 -43.00
CA LYS A 18 -3.31 7.46 -42.94
C LYS A 18 -4.29 8.19 -42.05
N CYS A 19 -4.04 8.11 -40.75
CA CYS A 19 -4.41 9.13 -39.77
C CYS A 19 -3.63 8.87 -38.47
N PHE A 20 -2.30 8.91 -38.55
CA PHE A 20 -1.52 9.32 -37.38
C PHE A 20 -1.47 10.85 -37.43
N SER A 21 -2.54 11.48 -36.94
CA SER A 21 -2.46 12.87 -36.53
C SER A 21 -1.40 12.93 -35.44
N SER A 22 -0.28 13.58 -35.71
CA SER A 22 0.67 14.02 -34.70
C SER A 22 -0.11 14.83 -33.66
N PHE A 23 -0.46 14.19 -32.54
CA PHE A 23 -0.96 14.90 -31.37
C PHE A 23 0.13 15.89 -30.95
N PRO A 24 -0.16 17.19 -30.87
CA PRO A 24 0.81 18.15 -30.36
C PRO A 24 1.10 17.77 -28.91
N SER A 25 2.36 17.37 -28.68
CA SER A 25 2.88 16.81 -27.42
C SER A 25 2.99 17.81 -26.27
N SER A 26 2.39 19.00 -26.38
CA SER A 26 2.57 20.10 -25.44
C SER A 26 1.50 20.21 -24.35
N HIS A 27 0.40 19.45 -24.42
CA HIS A 27 -0.72 19.57 -23.46
C HIS A 27 -0.93 18.36 -22.52
N LEU A 28 -0.25 17.25 -22.72
CA LEU A 28 -0.39 16.03 -21.89
C LEU A 28 0.60 15.94 -20.72
N SER A 29 1.56 16.85 -20.64
CA SER A 29 2.67 16.80 -19.68
C SER A 29 2.37 17.42 -18.31
N ASN A 30 1.31 18.24 -18.18
CA ASN A 30 1.04 19.02 -16.97
C ASN A 30 0.05 18.36 -15.98
N ILE A 31 -0.45 17.16 -16.26
CA ILE A 31 -1.44 16.46 -15.40
C ILE A 31 -0.77 15.45 -14.46
N ILE A 32 0.52 15.16 -14.66
CA ILE A 32 1.26 14.27 -13.78
C ILE A 32 1.79 15.12 -12.63
N ILE A 33 1.03 15.19 -11.53
CA ILE A 33 1.58 15.65 -10.25
C ILE A 33 2.74 14.72 -9.92
N GLU A 34 3.98 15.15 -10.17
CA GLU A 34 5.15 14.29 -10.05
C GLU A 34 5.38 13.85 -8.61
N LYS A 35 4.94 14.68 -7.65
CA LYS A 35 5.12 14.45 -6.22
C LYS A 35 3.89 14.83 -5.41
N VAL A 36 3.46 13.95 -4.51
CA VAL A 36 2.28 14.14 -3.67
C VAL A 36 2.62 14.23 -2.20
N ARG A 37 1.83 15.00 -1.44
CA ARG A 37 1.92 15.05 0.01
C ARG A 37 1.33 13.77 0.61
N ILE A 38 1.92 13.24 1.68
CA ILE A 38 1.36 12.10 2.40
C ILE A 38 0.80 12.52 3.74
N ILE A 39 -0.42 12.10 4.02
CA ILE A 39 -1.06 12.22 5.32
C ILE A 39 -1.19 10.82 5.90
N VAL A 40 -0.58 10.58 7.06
CA VAL A 40 -0.71 9.33 7.81
C VAL A 40 -1.72 9.55 8.93
N ASP A 41 -2.80 8.78 8.93
CA ASP A 41 -3.80 8.84 9.99
C ASP A 41 -3.34 8.11 11.27
N PRO A 42 -3.88 8.49 12.43
CA PRO A 42 -3.73 7.71 13.65
C PRO A 42 -4.17 6.25 13.43
N ILE A 43 -3.37 5.30 13.93
CA ILE A 43 -3.71 3.88 13.81
C ILE A 43 -4.90 3.54 14.68
N ARG A 44 -5.90 2.88 14.11
CA ARG A 44 -7.01 2.29 14.87
C ARG A 44 -6.57 0.98 15.49
N VAL A 45 -6.61 0.89 16.82
CA VAL A 45 -6.24 -0.32 17.56
C VAL A 45 -7.49 -1.12 17.93
N LEU A 46 -7.50 -2.41 17.60
CA LEU A 46 -8.56 -3.37 17.90
C LEU A 46 -8.00 -4.47 18.82
N ILE A 47 -8.76 -4.93 19.80
CA ILE A 47 -8.36 -6.03 20.70
C ILE A 47 -9.40 -7.15 20.56
N GLU A 48 -8.93 -8.35 20.21
CA GLU A 48 -9.76 -9.55 20.08
C GLU A 48 -10.08 -10.10 21.48
N ASN A 49 -11.29 -9.81 21.96
CA ASN A 49 -11.95 -10.19 23.23
C ASN A 49 -11.99 -9.14 24.35
N GLU A 50 -13.16 -9.02 24.97
CA GLU A 50 -13.44 -8.10 26.08
C GLU A 50 -12.77 -8.50 27.40
N THR A 51 -12.52 -9.79 27.64
CA THR A 51 -11.76 -10.25 28.80
C THR A 51 -10.28 -9.84 28.75
N MET A 52 -9.73 -9.59 27.55
CA MET A 52 -8.41 -8.97 27.36
C MET A 52 -8.44 -7.45 27.56
N ILE A 53 -9.61 -6.81 27.42
CA ILE A 53 -9.77 -5.39 27.71
C ILE A 53 -9.57 -5.13 29.20
N GLU A 54 -9.92 -6.08 30.09
CA GLU A 54 -9.66 -5.95 31.52
C GLU A 54 -8.17 -5.98 31.86
N ILE A 55 -7.41 -6.83 31.18
CA ILE A 55 -5.93 -6.87 31.27
C ILE A 55 -5.34 -5.57 30.70
N SER A 56 -5.97 -4.97 29.69
CA SER A 56 -5.52 -3.73 29.05
C SER A 56 -6.13 -2.45 29.61
N LYS A 57 -6.98 -2.49 30.66
CA LYS A 57 -7.70 -1.30 31.18
C LYS A 57 -6.73 -0.18 31.59
N ASN A 58 -5.50 -0.52 31.97
CA ASN A 58 -4.45 0.45 32.32
C ASN A 58 -3.40 0.71 31.21
N GLN A 59 -3.38 -0.07 30.12
CA GLN A 59 -2.37 0.08 29.05
C GLN A 59 -2.94 -0.36 27.69
N LYS A 60 -3.74 0.50 27.05
CA LYS A 60 -4.08 0.29 25.64
C LYS A 60 -2.81 0.39 24.78
N PRO A 61 -2.58 -0.55 23.84
CA PRO A 61 -1.42 -0.47 22.98
C PRO A 61 -1.42 0.84 22.18
N ILE A 62 -0.28 1.52 22.15
CA ILE A 62 -0.10 2.74 21.35
C ILE A 62 0.70 2.34 20.12
N CYS A 63 0.13 2.53 18.94
CA CYS A 63 0.74 2.16 17.68
C CYS A 63 0.98 3.37 16.78
N ILE A 64 2.11 3.35 16.07
CA ILE A 64 2.48 4.36 15.09
C ILE A 64 2.85 3.71 13.76
N LEU A 65 2.54 4.40 12.66
CA LEU A 65 3.07 4.10 11.33
C LEU A 65 4.09 5.17 10.96
N ALA A 66 5.33 4.77 10.74
CA ALA A 66 6.38 5.60 10.19
C ALA A 66 6.64 5.20 8.74
N LEU A 67 6.80 6.19 7.87
CA LEU A 67 7.19 5.97 6.48
C LEU A 67 8.64 6.37 6.30
N HIS A 68 9.42 5.58 5.59
CA HIS A 68 10.84 5.83 5.31
C HIS A 68 11.11 5.74 3.82
N LYS A 69 11.97 6.62 3.29
CA LYS A 69 12.41 6.54 1.89
C LYS A 69 13.37 5.36 1.71
N GLY A 70 13.13 4.55 0.69
CA GLY A 70 13.91 3.35 0.38
C GLY A 70 13.63 2.21 1.36
N GLU A 71 14.50 2.05 2.34
CA GLU A 71 14.43 0.99 3.36
C GLU A 71 13.98 1.53 4.72
N CYS A 72 13.63 0.65 5.65
CA CYS A 72 13.13 1.04 6.98
C CYS A 72 14.18 1.72 7.89
N LYS A 73 15.46 1.69 7.48
CA LYS A 73 16.56 2.45 8.11
C LYS A 73 16.82 3.79 7.42
N GLY A 74 16.15 4.06 6.30
CA GLY A 74 16.28 5.29 5.53
C GLY A 74 15.66 6.50 6.23
N PRO A 75 15.73 7.68 5.61
CA PRO A 75 15.20 8.90 6.20
C PRO A 75 13.67 8.83 6.32
N LYS A 76 13.16 9.26 7.47
CA LYS A 76 11.72 9.29 7.75
C LYS A 76 11.04 10.38 6.91
N ILE A 77 9.92 10.03 6.30
CA ILE A 77 9.04 10.95 5.57
C ILE A 77 8.17 11.69 6.59
N LYS A 78 8.17 13.02 6.52
CA LYS A 78 7.39 13.91 7.39
C LYS A 78 6.05 14.31 6.73
N GLN A 79 5.14 14.87 7.52
CA GLN A 79 3.75 15.18 7.12
C GLN A 79 3.62 16.19 5.95
N ASN A 80 4.68 16.94 5.64
CA ASN A 80 4.71 17.91 4.54
C ASN A 80 5.66 17.50 3.41
N ASP A 81 6.35 16.37 3.55
CA ASP A 81 7.24 15.89 2.51
C ASP A 81 6.40 15.44 1.31
N LYS A 82 6.89 15.77 0.12
CA LYS A 82 6.33 15.25 -1.13
C LYS A 82 7.15 14.06 -1.60
N ILE A 83 6.45 12.98 -1.95
CA ILE A 83 7.06 11.76 -2.49
C ILE A 83 6.76 11.62 -3.98
N SER A 84 7.71 11.09 -4.73
CA SER A 84 7.44 10.67 -6.10
C SER A 84 6.69 9.34 -6.11
N TRP A 85 5.83 9.12 -7.10
CA TRP A 85 5.07 7.88 -7.25
C TRP A 85 5.95 6.63 -7.42
N GLN A 86 7.14 6.79 -7.98
CA GLN A 86 8.10 5.69 -8.18
C GLN A 86 9.01 5.47 -6.97
N GLU A 87 8.93 6.35 -5.97
CA GLU A 87 9.77 6.30 -4.80
C GLU A 87 9.46 5.04 -4.00
N LYS A 88 10.50 4.27 -3.70
CA LYS A 88 10.39 3.11 -2.82
C LYS A 88 10.18 3.61 -1.40
N ILE A 89 9.22 3.04 -0.69
CA ILE A 89 8.82 3.44 0.66
C ILE A 89 8.81 2.19 1.54
N CYS A 90 9.41 2.29 2.73
CA CYS A 90 9.14 1.36 3.81
C CYS A 90 8.01 1.88 4.69
N PHE A 91 7.01 1.02 4.90
CA PHE A 91 5.95 1.18 5.87
C PHE A 91 6.36 0.44 7.13
N LEU A 92 6.60 1.18 8.22
CA LEU A 92 7.08 0.63 9.48
C LEU A 92 6.05 0.88 10.57
N TRP A 93 5.34 -0.18 10.95
CA TRP A 93 4.43 -0.18 12.09
C TRP A 93 5.20 -0.53 13.36
N ARG A 94 4.97 0.21 14.44
CA ARG A 94 5.53 -0.07 15.77
C ARG A 94 4.48 0.16 16.84
N CYS A 95 4.44 -0.71 17.83
CA CYS A 95 3.52 -0.57 18.95
C CYS A 95 4.23 -0.69 20.30
N ILE A 96 3.76 0.06 21.28
CA ILE A 96 4.11 -0.09 22.70
C ILE A 96 2.96 -0.90 23.33
N ARG A 97 3.27 -2.05 23.95
CA ARG A 97 2.24 -2.95 24.52
C ARG A 97 2.66 -3.61 25.83
N SER A 98 1.65 -4.14 26.54
CA SER A 98 1.79 -5.12 27.62
C SER A 98 2.06 -6.53 27.07
N GLU A 99 2.71 -7.37 27.85
CA GLU A 99 3.11 -8.75 27.52
C GLU A 99 1.89 -9.63 27.13
N LYS A 100 2.10 -10.75 26.41
CA LYS A 100 1.07 -11.76 26.01
C LYS A 100 0.13 -11.49 24.81
N LEU A 101 0.17 -10.32 24.18
CA LEU A 101 -0.57 -10.02 22.94
C LEU A 101 0.26 -10.24 21.66
N ILE A 102 -0.33 -10.61 20.54
CA ILE A 102 0.33 -10.59 19.22
C ILE A 102 -0.25 -9.42 18.43
N MET A 103 0.63 -8.67 17.75
CA MET A 103 0.25 -7.62 16.81
C MET A 103 0.00 -8.23 15.42
N LYS A 104 -1.14 -7.88 14.82
CA LYS A 104 -1.48 -8.19 13.43
C LYS A 104 -1.99 -6.92 12.75
N ILE A 105 -1.44 -6.57 11.60
CA ILE A 105 -2.03 -5.51 10.77
C ILE A 105 -3.34 -6.07 10.20
N ASN A 106 -4.43 -5.36 10.43
CA ASN A 106 -5.78 -5.82 10.12
C ASN A 106 -6.38 -5.13 8.90
N ASP A 107 -6.00 -3.89 8.61
CA ASP A 107 -6.45 -3.23 7.38
C ASP A 107 -5.50 -2.07 7.15
N CYS A 108 -5.08 -1.84 5.92
CA CYS A 108 -4.41 -0.61 5.54
C CYS A 108 -4.91 -0.17 4.19
N ARG A 109 -5.21 1.12 4.07
CA ARG A 109 -5.74 1.73 2.85
C ARG A 109 -4.96 2.97 2.50
N VAL A 110 -4.80 3.21 1.20
CA VAL A 110 -4.21 4.43 0.66
C VAL A 110 -5.16 5.07 -0.33
N GLY A 111 -5.26 6.39 -0.34
CA GLY A 111 -6.08 7.10 -1.30
C GLY A 111 -6.73 8.33 -0.67
N ASN A 112 -7.95 8.64 -1.11
CA ASN A 112 -8.78 9.64 -0.48
C ASN A 112 -9.99 8.97 0.21
N LEU A 113 -10.82 9.76 0.90
CA LEU A 113 -12.00 9.24 1.61
C LEU A 113 -13.06 8.61 0.69
N ARG A 114 -13.11 9.02 -0.58
CA ARG A 114 -14.10 8.56 -1.58
C ARG A 114 -13.60 7.37 -2.40
N SER A 115 -12.29 7.21 -2.53
CA SER A 115 -11.64 6.21 -3.38
C SER A 115 -10.39 5.65 -2.70
N PRO A 116 -10.56 4.90 -1.60
CA PRO A 116 -9.45 4.20 -0.96
C PRO A 116 -9.11 2.91 -1.71
N ILE A 117 -7.83 2.64 -1.87
CA ILE A 117 -7.28 1.37 -2.32
C ILE A 117 -6.84 0.58 -1.08
N GLN A 118 -7.32 -0.65 -0.95
CA GLN A 118 -6.92 -1.53 0.12
C GLN A 118 -5.55 -2.14 -0.18
N LEU A 119 -4.58 -1.84 0.67
CA LEU A 119 -3.21 -2.34 0.60
C LEU A 119 -3.06 -3.68 1.31
N ILE A 120 -3.62 -3.78 2.52
CA ILE A 120 -3.55 -4.94 3.40
C ILE A 120 -4.97 -5.26 3.88
N ASP A 121 -5.33 -6.54 3.89
CA ASP A 121 -6.64 -7.03 4.32
C ASP A 121 -6.68 -7.46 5.80
N GLU A 122 -7.88 -7.91 6.23
CA GLU A 122 -8.16 -8.46 7.57
C GLU A 122 -7.32 -9.68 7.96
N ASN A 123 -6.73 -10.35 6.96
CA ASN A 123 -5.83 -11.47 7.19
C ASN A 123 -4.38 -11.02 7.39
N GLY A 124 -4.10 -9.71 7.26
CA GLY A 124 -2.75 -9.16 7.34
C GLY A 124 -1.92 -9.47 6.09
N LEU A 125 -2.58 -9.77 4.97
CA LEU A 125 -1.97 -10.06 3.69
C LEU A 125 -2.13 -8.87 2.74
N THR A 126 -1.15 -8.68 1.87
CA THR A 126 -1.24 -7.69 0.80
C THR A 126 -2.36 -8.05 -0.17
N ARG A 127 -3.10 -7.04 -0.63
CA ARG A 127 -4.04 -7.14 -1.77
C ARG A 127 -3.48 -6.58 -3.07
N GLU A 128 -2.61 -5.58 -2.97
CA GLU A 128 -1.99 -4.93 -4.11
C GLU A 128 -0.47 -5.11 -4.08
N GLU A 129 0.02 -6.24 -4.61
CA GLU A 129 1.46 -6.59 -4.62
C GLU A 129 2.31 -5.61 -5.43
N SER A 130 1.68 -4.93 -6.38
CA SER A 130 2.32 -3.84 -7.14
C SER A 130 2.64 -2.62 -6.28
N LEU A 131 1.91 -2.44 -5.17
CA LEU A 131 2.01 -1.28 -4.29
C LEU A 131 2.81 -1.56 -3.03
N ILE A 132 2.67 -2.75 -2.43
CA ILE A 132 3.30 -3.06 -1.14
C ILE A 132 3.49 -4.56 -0.94
N THR A 133 4.58 -4.98 -0.31
CA THR A 133 4.81 -6.37 0.08
C THR A 133 3.98 -6.75 1.31
N THR A 134 3.66 -8.03 1.44
CA THR A 134 3.03 -8.56 2.66
C THR A 134 3.89 -8.21 3.88
N PRO A 135 3.28 -7.72 4.99
CA PRO A 135 4.04 -7.34 6.17
C PRO A 135 4.86 -8.48 6.77
N ILE A 136 6.10 -8.15 7.10
CA ILE A 136 7.02 -9.02 7.83
C ILE A 136 7.01 -8.58 9.29
N TYR A 137 6.69 -9.51 10.18
CA TYR A 137 6.52 -9.23 11.61
C TYR A 137 7.78 -9.56 12.39
N ASN A 138 8.13 -8.66 13.32
CA ASN A 138 9.11 -8.88 14.37
C ASN A 138 8.40 -8.80 15.72
N TYR A 139 8.22 -9.95 16.35
CA TYR A 139 7.52 -10.06 17.62
C TYR A 139 8.33 -9.54 18.81
N PHE A 140 9.66 -9.50 18.75
CA PHE A 140 10.50 -9.07 19.88
C PHE A 140 10.36 -7.57 20.16
N ASN A 141 10.21 -6.76 19.11
CA ASN A 141 10.12 -5.30 19.23
C ASN A 141 8.73 -4.75 18.84
N TYR A 142 7.74 -5.63 18.69
CA TYR A 142 6.36 -5.29 18.32
C TYR A 142 6.29 -4.38 17.10
N SER A 143 7.04 -4.76 16.08
CA SER A 143 7.06 -4.06 14.81
C SER A 143 6.70 -4.97 13.66
N ALA A 144 6.19 -4.35 12.61
CA ALA A 144 6.03 -4.99 11.32
C ALA A 144 6.49 -4.01 10.26
N TYR A 145 6.96 -4.52 9.14
CA TYR A 145 7.30 -3.67 8.02
C TYR A 145 6.91 -4.26 6.68
N SER A 146 6.64 -3.38 5.73
CA SER A 146 6.43 -3.70 4.33
C SER A 146 7.22 -2.73 3.46
N LEU A 147 7.61 -3.18 2.27
CA LEU A 147 8.26 -2.36 1.26
C LEU A 147 7.30 -2.16 0.10
N GLY A 148 7.28 -0.98 -0.49
CA GLY A 148 6.33 -0.70 -1.54
C GLY A 148 6.70 0.50 -2.40
N ARG A 149 5.87 0.77 -3.39
CA ARG A 149 5.83 2.02 -4.16
C ARG A 149 4.38 2.45 -4.21
N LEU A 150 4.11 3.69 -3.83
CA LEU A 150 2.74 4.22 -3.90
C LEU A 150 2.45 4.69 -5.32
N THR A 151 2.42 3.81 -6.32
CA THR A 151 2.23 4.18 -7.74
C THR A 151 0.80 4.64 -8.09
N VAL A 152 0.05 5.11 -7.11
CA VAL A 152 -1.39 5.36 -7.22
C VAL A 152 -1.64 6.72 -7.86
N ARG A 153 -2.03 6.76 -9.14
CA ARG A 153 -2.49 8.02 -9.76
C ARG A 153 -3.85 8.41 -9.18
N LEU A 154 -3.88 9.43 -8.33
CA LEU A 154 -5.12 10.11 -7.99
C LEU A 154 -5.20 11.38 -8.83
N GLN A 155 -6.23 11.47 -9.67
CA GLN A 155 -6.51 12.66 -10.45
C GLN A 155 -6.94 13.79 -9.51
N ASP A 156 -6.41 14.99 -9.73
CA ASP A 156 -6.81 16.23 -9.04
C ASP A 156 -6.65 16.26 -7.51
N LEU A 157 -5.67 15.53 -6.96
CA LEU A 157 -5.36 15.54 -5.52
C LEU A 157 -3.89 15.86 -5.25
N ASP A 158 -3.64 16.83 -4.36
CA ASP A 158 -2.30 17.22 -3.92
C ASP A 158 -1.78 16.36 -2.75
N TYR A 159 -2.64 15.51 -2.17
CA TYR A 159 -2.29 14.60 -1.10
C TYR A 159 -2.91 13.20 -1.25
N ILE A 160 -2.24 12.23 -0.64
CA ILE A 160 -2.76 10.89 -0.40
C ILE A 160 -2.84 10.64 1.11
N ARG A 161 -3.87 9.91 1.53
CA ARG A 161 -4.09 9.53 2.92
C ARG A 161 -3.79 8.06 3.10
N ILE A 162 -3.08 7.71 4.16
CA ILE A 162 -2.82 6.32 4.55
C ILE A 162 -3.48 6.11 5.91
N SER A 163 -4.41 5.17 5.96
CA SER A 163 -5.17 4.84 7.16
C SER A 163 -5.04 3.34 7.44
N CYS A 164 -4.70 2.98 8.67
CA CYS A 164 -4.46 1.59 9.05
C CYS A 164 -5.17 1.23 10.35
N SER A 165 -5.50 -0.06 10.49
CA SER A 165 -5.92 -0.68 11.73
C SER A 165 -4.99 -1.84 12.09
N ILE A 166 -4.73 -1.98 13.39
CA ILE A 166 -3.95 -3.06 13.97
C ILE A 166 -4.86 -3.80 14.94
N LYS A 167 -4.91 -5.12 14.80
CA LYS A 167 -5.59 -6.03 15.71
C LYS A 167 -4.57 -6.68 16.63
N PHE A 168 -4.86 -6.65 17.92
CA PHE A 168 -4.17 -7.42 18.94
C PHE A 168 -5.01 -8.61 19.35
N CYS A 169 -4.34 -9.70 19.62
CA CYS A 169 -4.95 -10.98 19.96
C CYS A 169 -4.07 -11.71 20.97
N SER A 170 -4.60 -12.76 21.60
CA SER A 170 -3.81 -13.59 22.50
C SER A 170 -2.68 -14.33 21.77
N ILE A 171 -1.50 -14.44 22.38
CA ILE A 171 -0.42 -15.32 21.91
C ILE A 171 -0.82 -16.80 21.83
N CYS A 172 -1.85 -17.18 22.61
CA CYS A 172 -2.43 -18.52 22.61
C CYS A 172 -3.41 -18.74 21.46
N ASN A 173 -3.89 -17.67 20.78
CA ASN A 173 -4.79 -17.81 19.65
C ASN A 173 -4.01 -18.25 18.40
N LYS A 174 -4.20 -19.52 17.99
CA LYS A 174 -3.53 -20.09 16.81
C LYS A 174 -3.90 -19.34 15.52
N ASN A 175 -5.13 -18.85 15.42
CA ASN A 175 -5.62 -18.13 14.24
C ASN A 175 -5.02 -16.72 14.11
N CYS A 176 -4.35 -16.25 15.15
CA CYS A 176 -3.70 -14.95 15.13
C CYS A 176 -2.20 -15.01 14.79
N ARG A 177 -1.63 -16.22 14.68
CA ARG A 177 -0.25 -16.37 14.22
C ARG A 177 -0.23 -16.22 12.71
N ILE A 178 0.48 -15.22 12.23
CA ILE A 178 0.72 -15.00 10.80
C ILE A 178 1.95 -15.82 10.41
N ASN A 179 1.87 -16.59 9.32
CA ASN A 179 2.91 -17.54 8.92
C ASN A 179 4.21 -16.89 8.39
N ASN A 180 4.25 -15.56 8.23
CA ASN A 180 5.37 -14.82 7.63
C ASN A 180 6.27 -14.16 8.69
N VAL A 181 6.80 -14.98 9.61
CA VAL A 181 7.61 -14.52 10.75
C VAL A 181 9.09 -14.62 10.42
N LYS A 182 9.86 -13.56 10.68
CA LYS A 182 11.31 -13.68 10.83
C LYS A 182 11.64 -13.98 12.29
N ILE A 183 12.10 -15.19 12.55
CA ILE A 183 12.77 -15.56 13.80
C ILE A 183 14.27 -15.41 13.49
N ASN A 184 14.88 -14.34 13.99
CA ASN A 184 16.34 -14.22 13.99
C ASN A 184 16.90 -14.95 15.20
#